data_AF-A0A7C2T982-F1
#
_entry.id   AF-A0A7C2T982-F1
#
_cell.length_a   1.000
_cell.length_b   1.000
_cell.length_c   1.000
_cell.angle_alpha   90.00
_cell.angle_beta   90.00
_cell.angle_gamma   90.00
#
_symmetry.space_group_name_H-M   'P 1'
#
loop_
_entity.id
_entity.type
_entity.pdbx_description
1 polymer ?
#
loop_
_entity_poly.entity_id
_entity_poly.type
_entity_poly.pdbx_seq_one_letter_code
_entity_poly.pdbx_strand_id
1 'polypeptide(L)'
;MIEEDDSIKLSYSGFSAILTLVPIQELYPHEEINDLHLEELIALLKKDPYLNEPLVVDLKTNVVLDGMHRLEALKRLGMFHAPCMLVEYSDEKIKVEKWIREAIYLEEITFGNIINEILNLIKDEKILIHKLDNKFYGRDMLNILKENFFLIFGNLILHIEDIDIEKSNILIKQFDRIFNINRYITFQEFEDIKLSHSVAYYSGKLASKSEVIEFAKNGKLFPAKTTKHNLPFRIKNIRTPLIILLEKDQFKAKRKFIQWLNKRKMDIKIA
;
A
#
# COMPACT_ATOMS: atom_id res chain seq x y z
N MET A 1 -18.06 15.21 -14.24
CA MET A 1 -18.67 14.74 -12.98
C MET A 1 -20.15 14.59 -13.22
N ILE A 2 -20.74 13.43 -12.92
CA ILE A 2 -22.19 13.26 -12.93
C ILE A 2 -22.61 13.09 -11.47
N GLU A 3 -23.54 13.92 -11.02
CA GLU A 3 -24.06 13.91 -9.65
C GLU A 3 -25.26 12.99 -9.56
N GLU A 4 -25.27 12.18 -8.50
CA GLU A 4 -26.44 11.43 -8.03
C GLU A 4 -26.73 11.88 -6.60
N ASP A 5 -27.90 11.54 -6.06
CA ASP A 5 -28.34 12.01 -4.73
C ASP A 5 -27.36 11.65 -3.59
N ASP A 6 -26.49 10.66 -3.81
CA ASP A 6 -25.64 10.07 -2.78
C ASP A 6 -24.17 9.84 -3.22
N SER A 7 -23.79 10.21 -4.44
CA SER A 7 -22.44 10.00 -4.98
C SER A 7 -22.07 10.97 -6.12
N ILE A 8 -20.77 11.08 -6.41
CA ILE A 8 -20.24 11.79 -7.58
C ILE A 8 -19.48 10.81 -8.47
N LYS A 9 -19.93 10.65 -9.71
CA LYS A 9 -19.22 9.86 -10.73
C LYS A 9 -18.16 10.72 -11.43
N LEU A 10 -16.95 10.20 -11.48
CA LEU A 10 -15.77 10.81 -12.08
C LEU A 10 -15.29 9.91 -13.22
N SER A 11 -14.88 10.52 -14.32
CA SER A 11 -14.25 9.81 -15.42
C SER A 11 -13.14 10.66 -16.00
N TYR A 12 -11.97 10.07 -16.20
CA TYR A 12 -10.81 10.71 -16.78
C TYR A 12 -10.01 9.66 -17.56
N SER A 13 -9.67 9.97 -18.82
CA SER A 13 -8.89 9.09 -19.70
C SER A 13 -9.40 7.64 -19.77
N GLY A 14 -10.73 7.46 -19.81
CA GLY A 14 -11.36 6.13 -19.87
C GLY A 14 -11.23 5.30 -18.59
N PHE A 15 -10.84 5.92 -17.47
CA PHE A 15 -10.90 5.36 -16.13
C PHE A 15 -12.02 6.04 -15.34
N SER A 16 -12.83 5.28 -14.63
CA SER A 16 -13.99 5.80 -13.89
C SER A 16 -13.90 5.48 -12.41
N ALA A 17 -14.39 6.40 -11.59
CA ALA A 17 -14.46 6.26 -10.14
C ALA A 17 -15.73 6.89 -9.57
N ILE A 18 -16.13 6.45 -8.39
CA ILE A 18 -17.28 6.98 -7.66
C ILE A 18 -16.79 7.55 -6.33
N LEU A 19 -17.03 8.82 -6.08
CA LEU A 19 -16.75 9.45 -4.79
C LEU A 19 -18.03 9.44 -3.94
N THR A 20 -18.00 8.74 -2.81
CA THR A 20 -19.13 8.64 -1.87
C THR A 20 -18.64 8.36 -0.44
N LEU A 21 -19.56 8.18 0.51
CA LEU A 21 -19.26 7.65 1.84
C LEU A 21 -19.60 6.17 1.94
N VAL A 22 -18.71 5.39 2.56
CA VAL A 22 -18.91 3.97 2.86
C VAL A 22 -18.89 3.75 4.38
N PRO A 23 -19.77 2.91 4.95
CA PRO A 23 -19.68 2.54 6.35
C PRO A 23 -18.32 1.88 6.66
N ILE A 24 -17.63 2.35 7.69
CA ILE A 24 -16.25 1.88 7.95
C ILE A 24 -16.16 0.39 8.32
N GLN A 25 -17.27 -0.19 8.77
CA GLN A 25 -17.37 -1.61 9.13
C GLN A 25 -17.42 -2.53 7.91
N GLU A 26 -17.77 -1.98 6.73
CA GLU A 26 -17.80 -2.73 5.47
C GLU A 26 -16.45 -2.73 4.75
N LEU A 27 -15.47 -1.96 5.23
CA LEU A 27 -14.17 -1.78 4.58
C LEU A 27 -13.15 -2.80 5.08
N TYR A 28 -12.53 -3.51 4.14
CA TYR A 28 -11.55 -4.56 4.41
C TYR A 28 -10.13 -4.04 4.20
N PRO A 29 -9.34 -3.85 5.26
CA PRO A 29 -7.92 -3.56 5.13
C PRO A 29 -7.16 -4.76 4.56
N HIS A 30 -6.17 -4.54 3.67
CA HIS A 30 -5.25 -5.58 3.20
C HIS A 30 -3.82 -5.47 3.75
N GLU A 31 -3.35 -4.32 4.23
CA GLU A 31 -2.00 -4.15 4.81
C GLU A 31 -1.98 -3.84 6.31
N GLU A 32 -0.87 -4.18 6.95
CA GLU A 32 -0.53 -3.69 8.28
C GLU A 32 -0.26 -2.18 8.26
N ILE A 33 -0.46 -1.56 9.40
CA ILE A 33 -0.21 -0.14 9.63
C ILE A 33 1.07 0.05 10.44
N ASN A 34 1.57 1.27 10.43
CA ASN A 34 2.64 1.71 11.31
C ASN A 34 2.01 2.56 12.43
N ASP A 35 2.16 2.11 13.67
CA ASP A 35 1.51 2.75 14.81
C ASP A 35 1.99 4.19 15.05
N LEU A 36 3.29 4.48 14.86
CA LEU A 36 3.81 5.84 15.02
C LEU A 36 3.14 6.79 14.02
N HIS A 37 3.08 6.40 12.74
CA HIS A 37 2.43 7.20 11.71
C HIS A 37 0.92 7.35 11.94
N LEU A 38 0.27 6.32 12.50
CA LEU A 38 -1.14 6.38 12.86
C LEU A 38 -1.39 7.39 13.98
N GLU A 39 -0.59 7.38 15.05
CA GLU A 39 -0.74 8.32 16.16
C GLU A 39 -0.51 9.77 15.72
N GLU A 40 0.47 10.02 14.85
CA GLU A 40 0.66 11.33 14.20
C GLU A 40 -0.58 11.77 13.42
N LEU A 41 -1.15 10.88 12.61
CA LEU A 41 -2.36 11.17 11.83
C LEU A 41 -3.56 11.48 12.73
N ILE A 42 -3.75 10.72 13.82
CA ILE A 42 -4.83 10.97 14.80
C ILE A 42 -4.64 12.32 15.47
N ALA A 43 -3.42 12.68 15.88
CA ALA A 43 -3.12 13.97 16.48
C ALA A 43 -3.41 15.13 15.50
N LEU A 44 -3.03 14.97 14.22
CA LEU A 44 -3.35 15.93 13.17
C LEU A 44 -4.85 16.09 12.96
N LEU A 45 -5.59 14.98 12.88
CA LEU A 45 -7.05 15.00 12.70
C LEU A 45 -7.81 15.59 13.90
N LYS A 46 -7.26 15.47 15.12
CA LYS A 46 -7.83 16.15 16.30
C LYS A 46 -7.61 17.66 16.25
N LYS A 47 -6.49 18.12 15.69
CA LYS A 47 -6.14 19.54 15.57
C LYS A 47 -6.81 20.21 14.37
N ASP A 48 -6.84 19.53 13.23
CA ASP A 48 -7.47 19.95 11.97
C ASP A 48 -8.50 18.88 11.57
N PRO A 49 -9.79 19.00 11.99
CA PRO A 49 -10.80 17.95 11.89
C PRO A 49 -11.38 17.79 10.47
N TYR A 50 -10.50 17.68 9.50
CA TYR A 50 -10.79 17.48 8.08
C TYR A 50 -9.91 16.38 7.52
N LEU A 51 -10.52 15.35 6.92
CA LEU A 51 -9.80 14.35 6.17
C LEU A 51 -9.54 14.83 4.75
N ASN A 52 -8.28 15.03 4.39
CA ASN A 52 -7.90 15.68 3.13
C ASN A 52 -8.19 14.83 1.87
N GLU A 53 -8.03 13.51 1.97
CA GLU A 53 -8.08 12.59 0.82
C GLU A 53 -8.98 11.39 1.14
N PRO A 54 -9.83 10.95 0.19
CA PRO A 54 -10.64 9.75 0.36
C PRO A 54 -9.77 8.49 0.33
N LEU A 55 -10.25 7.42 0.96
CA LEU A 55 -9.68 6.09 0.80
C LEU A 55 -9.92 5.62 -0.63
N VAL A 56 -8.99 4.89 -1.23
CA VAL A 56 -9.23 4.19 -2.50
C VAL A 56 -9.73 2.80 -2.17
N VAL A 57 -10.86 2.41 -2.72
CA VAL A 57 -11.54 1.16 -2.36
C VAL A 57 -12.01 0.45 -3.62
N ASP A 58 -11.86 -0.87 -3.66
CA ASP A 58 -12.47 -1.68 -4.71
C ASP A 58 -14.00 -1.66 -4.57
N LEU A 59 -14.68 -1.21 -5.62
CA LEU A 59 -16.12 -1.07 -5.70
C LEU A 59 -16.86 -2.40 -5.47
N LYS A 60 -16.26 -3.53 -5.88
CA LYS A 60 -16.93 -4.84 -5.80
C LYS A 60 -16.77 -5.51 -4.45
N THR A 61 -15.62 -5.35 -3.82
CA THR A 61 -15.23 -6.14 -2.65
C THR A 61 -15.11 -5.33 -1.36
N ASN A 62 -15.15 -3.99 -1.45
CA ASN A 62 -14.85 -3.07 -0.36
C ASN A 62 -13.43 -3.23 0.24
N VAL A 63 -12.51 -3.86 -0.50
CA VAL A 63 -11.10 -3.92 -0.11
C VAL A 63 -10.47 -2.55 -0.29
N VAL A 64 -9.86 -2.03 0.77
CA VAL A 64 -9.15 -0.75 0.72
C VAL A 64 -7.85 -0.96 -0.02
N LEU A 65 -7.66 -0.26 -1.14
CA LEU A 65 -6.44 -0.34 -1.96
C LEU A 65 -5.40 0.69 -1.52
N ASP A 66 -5.85 1.80 -0.93
CA ASP A 66 -5.01 2.84 -0.36
C ASP A 66 -5.74 3.62 0.74
N GLY A 67 -5.01 3.96 1.81
CA GLY A 67 -5.56 4.69 2.95
C GLY A 67 -5.76 3.86 4.23
N MET A 68 -4.91 2.87 4.45
CA MET A 68 -4.93 1.97 5.60
C MET A 68 -4.87 2.70 6.94
N HIS A 69 -3.90 3.60 7.12
CA HIS A 69 -3.80 4.45 8.33
C HIS A 69 -4.99 5.39 8.47
N ARG A 70 -5.56 5.89 7.36
CA ARG A 70 -6.75 6.75 7.38
C ARG A 70 -7.97 5.96 7.85
N LEU A 71 -8.18 4.74 7.35
CA LEU A 71 -9.24 3.86 7.84
C LEU A 71 -9.11 3.63 9.34
N GLU A 72 -7.93 3.27 9.81
CA GLU A 72 -7.72 2.98 11.24
C GLU A 72 -7.86 4.24 12.11
N ALA A 73 -7.38 5.39 11.65
CA ALA A 73 -7.57 6.65 12.37
C ALA A 73 -9.06 6.99 12.53
N LEU A 74 -9.85 6.82 11.47
CA LEU A 74 -11.30 7.03 11.51
C LEU A 74 -11.99 6.05 12.48
N LYS A 75 -11.56 4.77 12.51
CA LYS A 75 -12.02 3.76 13.48
C LYS A 75 -11.73 4.20 14.92
N ARG A 76 -10.48 4.57 15.24
CA ARG A 76 -10.07 5.01 16.59
C ARG A 76 -10.74 6.31 17.02
N LEU A 77 -11.08 7.18 16.07
CA LEU A 77 -11.82 8.41 16.34
C LEU A 77 -13.35 8.20 16.44
N GLY A 78 -13.85 6.97 16.26
CA GLY A 78 -15.27 6.63 16.42
C GLY A 78 -16.17 7.12 15.28
N MET A 79 -15.62 7.30 14.09
CA MET A 79 -16.41 7.66 12.90
C MET A 79 -17.29 6.48 12.47
N PHE A 80 -18.42 6.74 11.81
CA PHE A 80 -19.27 5.67 11.25
C PHE A 80 -18.99 5.44 9.76
N HIS A 81 -18.50 6.47 9.07
CA HIS A 81 -18.28 6.46 7.63
C HIS A 81 -16.88 6.93 7.25
N ALA A 82 -16.39 6.49 6.10
CA ALA A 82 -15.20 7.01 5.45
C ALA A 82 -15.54 7.56 4.06
N PRO A 83 -14.93 8.70 3.65
CA PRO A 83 -15.01 9.12 2.26
C PRO A 83 -14.13 8.20 1.41
N CYS A 84 -14.72 7.66 0.34
CA CYS A 84 -14.10 6.65 -0.50
C CYS A 84 -14.21 7.04 -1.97
N MET A 85 -13.10 6.86 -2.69
CA MET A 85 -13.03 6.78 -4.13
C MET A 85 -13.15 5.29 -4.50
N LEU A 86 -14.35 4.89 -4.91
CA LEU A 86 -14.63 3.53 -5.36
C LEU A 86 -14.16 3.38 -6.79
N VAL A 87 -13.37 2.35 -7.04
CA VAL A 87 -12.82 2.01 -8.36
C VAL A 87 -13.08 0.55 -8.67
N GLU A 88 -13.27 0.19 -9.94
CA GLU A 88 -13.33 -1.22 -10.32
C GLU A 88 -11.91 -1.78 -10.33
N TYR A 89 -11.51 -2.50 -9.28
CA TYR A 89 -10.11 -2.91 -9.11
C TYR A 89 -9.61 -3.82 -10.23
N SER A 90 -10.51 -4.57 -10.87
CA SER A 90 -10.19 -5.39 -12.05
C SER A 90 -9.78 -4.59 -13.29
N ASP A 91 -10.02 -3.27 -13.36
CA ASP A 91 -9.57 -2.44 -14.49
C ASP A 91 -8.06 -2.57 -14.69
N GLU A 92 -7.64 -2.95 -15.89
CA GLU A 92 -6.24 -3.17 -16.26
C GLU A 92 -5.37 -1.91 -16.12
N LYS A 93 -5.97 -0.72 -16.13
CA LYS A 93 -5.26 0.54 -15.91
C LYS A 93 -4.79 0.70 -14.47
N ILE A 94 -5.40 0.00 -13.52
CA ILE A 94 -4.87 -0.09 -12.15
C ILE A 94 -3.77 -1.15 -12.14
N LYS A 95 -2.54 -0.74 -11.85
CA LYS A 95 -1.40 -1.65 -11.71
C LYS A 95 -1.06 -1.84 -10.24
N VAL A 96 -0.66 -3.05 -9.89
CA VAL A 96 -0.10 -3.38 -8.58
C VAL A 96 1.39 -3.54 -8.76
N GLU A 97 2.15 -2.76 -8.02
CA GLU A 97 3.59 -2.89 -7.86
C GLU A 97 3.90 -3.24 -6.41
N LYS A 98 5.18 -3.35 -6.09
CA LYS A 98 5.67 -3.53 -4.72
C LYS A 98 6.71 -2.47 -4.37
N TRP A 99 6.83 -2.18 -3.07
CA TRP A 99 7.86 -1.28 -2.56
C TRP A 99 9.14 -2.03 -2.25
N ILE A 100 10.27 -1.39 -2.53
CA ILE A 100 11.58 -1.86 -2.10
C ILE A 100 11.90 -1.16 -0.78
N ARG A 101 12.29 -1.94 0.22
CA ARG A 101 12.81 -1.43 1.48
C ARG A 101 14.29 -1.16 1.31
N GLU A 102 14.69 0.09 1.49
CA GLU A 102 16.08 0.47 1.68
C GLU A 102 16.35 0.50 3.19
N ALA A 103 17.26 -0.32 3.66
CA ALA A 103 17.50 -0.49 5.08
C ALA A 103 18.99 -0.50 5.43
N ILE A 104 19.32 0.05 6.60
CA ILE A 104 20.65 0.00 7.17
C ILE A 104 20.70 -1.20 8.13
N TYR A 105 21.87 -1.82 8.24
CA TYR A 105 22.07 -2.98 9.09
C TYR A 105 23.36 -2.83 9.92
N LEU A 106 23.40 -3.51 11.07
CA LEU A 106 24.58 -3.52 11.95
C LEU A 106 25.71 -4.33 11.30
N GLU A 107 26.96 -3.87 11.43
CA GLU A 107 28.13 -4.52 10.78
C GLU A 107 28.32 -6.00 11.19
N GLU A 108 27.78 -6.41 12.32
CA GLU A 108 27.82 -7.79 12.82
C GLU A 108 26.88 -8.75 12.06
N ILE A 109 25.89 -8.23 11.33
CA ILE A 109 24.99 -9.06 10.52
C ILE A 109 25.78 -9.54 9.30
N THR A 110 25.95 -10.85 9.17
CA THR A 110 26.61 -11.46 8.01
C THR A 110 25.60 -12.08 7.06
N PHE A 111 26.03 -12.29 5.81
CA PHE A 111 25.25 -13.05 4.84
C PHE A 111 24.94 -14.48 5.33
N GLY A 112 25.85 -15.10 6.10
CA GLY A 112 25.61 -16.41 6.70
C GLY A 112 24.44 -16.40 7.70
N ASN A 113 24.32 -15.33 8.50
CA ASN A 113 23.17 -15.16 9.40
C ASN A 113 21.86 -15.09 8.59
N ILE A 114 21.86 -14.28 7.53
CA ILE A 114 20.70 -14.10 6.64
C ILE A 114 20.28 -15.42 5.97
N ILE A 115 21.23 -16.18 5.44
CA ILE A 115 20.92 -17.48 4.81
C ILE A 115 20.32 -18.44 5.83
N ASN A 116 20.85 -18.50 7.06
CA ASN A 116 20.29 -19.34 8.10
C ASN A 116 18.84 -18.95 8.46
N GLU A 117 18.55 -17.65 8.54
CA GLU A 117 17.18 -17.15 8.76
C GLU A 117 16.24 -17.62 7.64
N ILE A 118 16.68 -17.50 6.38
CA ILE A 118 15.90 -17.95 5.23
C ILE A 118 15.68 -19.48 5.30
N LEU A 119 16.74 -20.28 5.45
CA LEU A 119 16.66 -21.75 5.48
C LEU A 119 15.84 -22.30 6.65
N ASN A 120 15.70 -21.55 7.74
CA ASN A 120 14.83 -21.92 8.86
C ASN A 120 13.34 -21.77 8.51
N LEU A 121 13.00 -20.85 7.61
CA LEU A 121 11.62 -20.48 7.27
C LEU A 121 11.15 -21.13 5.97
N ILE A 122 12.07 -21.38 5.05
CA ILE A 122 11.82 -21.96 3.74
C ILE A 122 12.84 -23.06 3.45
N LYS A 123 12.40 -24.16 2.84
CA LYS A 123 13.21 -25.40 2.71
C LYS A 123 13.20 -26.00 1.31
N ASP A 124 12.09 -25.84 0.59
CA ASP A 124 11.86 -26.50 -0.70
C ASP A 124 11.88 -25.48 -1.86
N GLU A 125 12.05 -24.21 -1.54
CA GLU A 125 12.07 -23.10 -2.47
C GLU A 125 13.40 -22.99 -3.21
N LYS A 126 13.33 -22.61 -4.49
CA LYS A 126 14.52 -22.39 -5.32
C LYS A 126 15.15 -21.05 -4.97
N ILE A 127 16.15 -21.09 -4.09
CA ILE A 127 16.95 -19.93 -3.69
C ILE A 127 18.10 -19.76 -4.69
N LEU A 128 18.17 -18.59 -5.32
CA LEU A 128 19.20 -18.24 -6.29
C LEU A 128 20.06 -17.10 -5.74
N ILE A 129 21.38 -17.29 -5.78
CA ILE A 129 22.35 -16.32 -5.25
C ILE A 129 23.30 -15.92 -6.38
N HIS A 130 23.40 -14.61 -6.61
CA HIS A 130 24.25 -14.02 -7.63
C HIS A 130 25.17 -12.98 -7.02
N LYS A 131 26.38 -12.86 -7.56
CA LYS A 131 27.28 -11.76 -7.22
C LYS A 131 26.94 -10.56 -8.09
N LEU A 132 26.82 -9.39 -7.46
CA LEU A 132 26.77 -8.11 -8.15
C LEU A 132 28.09 -7.89 -8.88
N ASP A 133 28.04 -8.00 -10.20
CA ASP A 133 29.04 -7.44 -11.09
C ASP A 133 28.39 -6.41 -12.02
N ASN A 134 29.19 -5.53 -12.61
CA ASN A 134 28.68 -4.45 -13.47
C ASN A 134 27.92 -4.95 -14.71
N LYS A 135 28.01 -6.25 -15.06
CA LYS A 135 27.31 -6.85 -16.19
C LYS A 135 25.96 -7.47 -15.79
N PHE A 136 25.81 -7.84 -14.51
CA PHE A 136 24.63 -8.55 -13.99
C PHE A 136 23.41 -7.63 -13.83
N TYR A 137 23.62 -6.34 -13.62
CA TYR A 137 22.56 -5.37 -13.41
C TYR A 137 21.93 -4.86 -14.72
N GLY A 138 21.29 -5.77 -15.45
CA GLY A 138 20.55 -5.50 -16.69
C GLY A 138 19.03 -5.45 -16.49
N ARG A 139 18.30 -5.04 -17.55
CA ARG A 139 16.82 -5.03 -17.56
C ARG A 139 16.21 -6.39 -17.18
N ASP A 140 16.84 -7.49 -17.56
CA ASP A 140 16.36 -8.83 -17.25
C ASP A 140 16.37 -9.12 -15.74
N MET A 141 17.43 -8.70 -15.04
CA MET A 141 17.51 -8.87 -13.59
C MET A 141 16.46 -8.04 -12.86
N LEU A 142 16.24 -6.79 -13.29
CA LEU A 142 15.18 -5.95 -12.71
C LEU A 142 13.80 -6.57 -12.87
N ASN A 143 13.51 -7.21 -14.01
CA ASN A 143 12.23 -7.90 -14.21
C ASN A 143 12.09 -9.11 -13.26
N ILE A 144 13.15 -9.89 -13.07
CA ILE A 144 13.17 -10.99 -12.10
C ILE A 144 12.89 -10.46 -10.68
N LEU A 145 13.56 -9.37 -10.29
CA LEU A 145 13.38 -8.74 -8.99
C LEU A 145 11.99 -8.13 -8.79
N LYS A 146 11.36 -7.60 -9.85
CA LYS A 146 10.00 -7.04 -9.82
C LYS A 146 8.96 -8.09 -9.47
N GLU A 147 9.10 -9.31 -9.97
CA GLU A 147 8.15 -10.40 -9.70
C GLU A 147 8.46 -11.12 -8.38
N ASN A 148 9.73 -11.40 -8.10
CA ASN A 148 10.13 -12.34 -7.06
C ASN A 148 10.53 -11.69 -5.74
N PHE A 149 10.52 -12.46 -4.66
CA PHE A 149 11.18 -12.04 -3.43
C PHE A 149 12.66 -11.83 -3.71
N PHE A 150 13.25 -10.77 -3.14
CA PHE A 150 14.69 -10.58 -3.20
C PHE A 150 15.27 -9.85 -1.99
N LEU A 151 16.57 -10.05 -1.81
CA LEU A 151 17.43 -9.32 -0.91
C LEU A 151 18.77 -9.05 -1.61
N ILE A 152 19.18 -7.79 -1.61
CA ILE A 152 20.52 -7.36 -1.98
C ILE A 152 21.24 -6.97 -0.71
N PHE A 153 22.37 -7.62 -0.46
CA PHE A 153 23.15 -7.47 0.75
C PHE A 153 24.64 -7.48 0.40
N GLY A 154 25.32 -6.35 0.65
CA GLY A 154 26.69 -6.16 0.20
C GLY A 154 26.80 -6.26 -1.32
N ASN A 155 27.54 -7.24 -1.81
CA ASN A 155 27.70 -7.53 -3.24
C ASN A 155 26.94 -8.78 -3.69
N LEU A 156 25.96 -9.24 -2.91
CA LEU A 156 25.17 -10.43 -3.23
C LEU A 156 23.71 -10.06 -3.47
N ILE A 157 23.12 -10.69 -4.47
CA ILE A 157 21.69 -10.70 -4.72
C ILE A 157 21.19 -12.10 -4.44
N LEU A 158 20.26 -12.20 -3.50
CA LEU A 158 19.46 -13.37 -3.27
C LEU A 158 18.07 -13.11 -3.84
N HIS A 159 17.53 -14.04 -4.60
CA HIS A 159 16.11 -14.04 -4.95
C HIS A 159 15.53 -15.44 -4.86
N ILE A 160 14.23 -15.50 -4.66
CA ILE A 160 13.50 -16.76 -4.47
C ILE A 160 12.37 -16.78 -5.49
N GLU A 161 12.48 -17.70 -6.44
CA GLU A 161 11.46 -17.93 -7.46
C GLU A 161 10.26 -18.68 -6.86
N ASP A 162 9.06 -18.37 -7.34
CA ASP A 162 7.81 -19.09 -7.04
C ASP A 162 7.48 -19.24 -5.55
N ILE A 163 8.01 -18.36 -4.70
CA ILE A 163 7.68 -18.37 -3.27
C ILE A 163 6.18 -18.13 -3.06
N ASP A 164 5.58 -18.87 -2.13
CA ASP A 164 4.22 -18.60 -1.69
C ASP A 164 4.12 -17.22 -1.04
N ILE A 165 2.97 -16.55 -1.21
CA ILE A 165 2.79 -15.18 -0.73
C ILE A 165 2.83 -15.09 0.81
N GLU A 166 2.34 -16.11 1.53
CA GLU A 166 2.39 -16.14 3.00
C GLU A 166 3.83 -16.30 3.49
N LYS A 167 4.57 -17.23 2.89
CA LYS A 167 6.01 -17.40 3.19
C LYS A 167 6.81 -16.14 2.87
N SER A 168 6.51 -15.48 1.74
CA SER A 168 7.12 -14.21 1.38
C SER A 168 6.87 -13.13 2.44
N ASN A 169 5.62 -13.04 2.93
CA ASN A 169 5.25 -12.11 3.99
C ASN A 169 5.97 -12.41 5.32
N ILE A 170 6.15 -13.69 5.66
CA ILE A 170 6.89 -14.11 6.85
C ILE A 170 8.35 -13.64 6.75
N LEU A 171 9.01 -13.88 5.61
CA LEU A 171 10.39 -13.44 5.39
C LEU A 171 10.52 -11.91 5.51
N ILE A 172 9.59 -11.17 4.91
CA ILE A 172 9.57 -9.71 5.01
C ILE A 172 9.47 -9.26 6.47
N LYS A 173 8.56 -9.82 7.26
CA LYS A 173 8.43 -9.46 8.67
C LYS A 173 9.68 -9.80 9.49
N GLN A 174 10.40 -10.86 9.13
CA GLN A 174 11.65 -11.19 9.81
C GLN A 174 12.76 -10.21 9.45
N PHE A 175 12.88 -9.82 8.17
CA PHE A 175 13.83 -8.81 7.73
C PHE A 175 13.51 -7.40 8.26
N ASP A 176 12.23 -7.05 8.38
CA ASP A 176 11.79 -5.80 9.02
C ASP A 176 12.20 -5.73 10.51
N ARG A 177 12.50 -6.87 11.17
CA ARG A 177 13.03 -6.93 12.55
C ARG A 177 14.55 -6.89 12.62
N ILE A 178 15.23 -7.41 11.59
CA ILE A 178 16.69 -7.49 11.52
C ILE A 178 17.28 -6.18 11.01
N PHE A 179 16.63 -5.54 10.04
CA PHE A 179 17.10 -4.35 9.37
C PHE A 179 16.35 -3.11 9.82
N ASN A 180 17.08 -1.99 9.94
CA ASN A 180 16.47 -0.71 10.22
C ASN A 180 16.07 -0.03 8.90
N ILE A 181 14.78 -0.07 8.58
CA ILE A 181 14.23 0.49 7.34
C ILE A 181 14.41 2.01 7.36
N ASN A 182 15.22 2.52 6.43
CA ASN A 182 15.45 3.95 6.24
C ASN A 182 14.30 4.58 5.44
N ARG A 183 13.91 3.94 4.33
CA ARG A 183 12.82 4.41 3.46
C ARG A 183 12.28 3.29 2.56
N TYR A 184 11.13 3.57 1.95
CA TYR A 184 10.53 2.76 0.90
C TYR A 184 10.71 3.47 -0.43
N ILE A 185 11.23 2.76 -1.43
CA ILE A 185 11.51 3.30 -2.76
C ILE A 185 10.80 2.48 -3.83
N THR A 186 10.59 3.10 -4.98
CA THR A 186 10.06 2.44 -6.18
C THR A 186 11.18 1.77 -6.98
N PHE A 187 10.82 0.85 -7.87
CA PHE A 187 11.79 0.28 -8.81
C PHE A 187 12.43 1.33 -9.73
N GLN A 188 11.69 2.36 -10.11
CA GLN A 188 12.24 3.45 -10.93
C GLN A 188 13.35 4.20 -10.18
N GLU A 189 13.12 4.53 -8.90
CA GLU A 189 14.18 5.15 -8.07
C GLU A 189 15.35 4.19 -7.86
N PHE A 190 15.06 2.89 -7.70
CA PHE A 190 16.08 1.88 -7.47
C PHE A 190 17.04 1.68 -8.65
N GLU A 191 16.55 1.84 -9.88
CA GLU A 191 17.37 1.78 -11.09
C GLU A 191 18.51 2.81 -11.10
N ASP A 192 18.34 3.95 -10.43
CA ASP A 192 19.33 5.03 -10.36
C ASP A 192 20.22 4.98 -9.09
N ILE A 193 19.98 4.03 -8.18
CA ILE A 193 20.70 3.97 -6.90
C ILE A 193 22.10 3.37 -7.07
N LYS A 194 23.09 4.06 -6.49
CA LYS A 194 24.42 3.48 -6.26
C LYS A 194 24.39 2.60 -5.02
N LEU A 195 24.50 1.29 -5.24
CA LEU A 195 24.50 0.30 -4.16
C LEU A 195 25.66 0.56 -3.19
N SER A 196 25.35 0.59 -1.89
CA SER A 196 26.32 0.68 -0.80
C SER A 196 26.45 -0.68 -0.12
N HIS A 197 27.65 -1.02 0.34
CA HIS A 197 27.85 -2.23 1.13
C HIS A 197 27.14 -2.17 2.47
N SER A 198 26.89 -0.99 3.04
CA SER A 198 26.22 -0.82 4.34
C SER A 198 24.70 -0.76 4.28
N VAL A 199 24.11 -0.99 3.10
CA VAL A 199 22.67 -0.86 2.86
C VAL A 199 22.15 -2.15 2.25
N ALA A 200 21.05 -2.65 2.78
CA ALA A 200 20.29 -3.76 2.25
C ALA A 200 19.08 -3.24 1.46
N TYR A 201 18.78 -3.89 0.34
CA TYR A 201 17.57 -3.63 -0.44
C TYR A 201 16.75 -4.90 -0.56
N TYR A 202 15.49 -4.88 -0.18
CA TYR A 202 14.67 -6.09 -0.23
C TYR A 202 13.20 -5.80 -0.47
N SER A 203 12.52 -6.78 -1.06
CA SER A 203 11.09 -6.75 -1.32
C SER A 203 10.52 -8.16 -1.33
N GLY A 204 9.24 -8.27 -1.01
CA GLY A 204 8.48 -9.50 -1.12
C GLY A 204 8.21 -9.91 -2.57
N LYS A 205 7.50 -11.02 -2.75
CA LYS A 205 6.86 -11.39 -4.01
C LYS A 205 5.83 -10.33 -4.41
N LEU A 206 5.66 -10.11 -5.71
CA LEU A 206 4.60 -9.24 -6.22
C LEU A 206 3.24 -9.90 -5.96
N ALA A 207 2.36 -9.19 -5.25
CA ALA A 207 1.00 -9.65 -5.02
C ALA A 207 0.12 -9.39 -6.26
N SER A 208 -0.62 -10.41 -6.67
CA SER A 208 -1.69 -10.28 -7.65
C SER A 208 -2.91 -9.59 -7.04
N LYS A 209 -3.78 -9.02 -7.89
CA LYS A 209 -5.03 -8.40 -7.44
C LYS A 209 -5.95 -9.37 -6.71
N SER A 210 -5.98 -10.63 -7.15
CA SER A 210 -6.74 -11.70 -6.51
C SER A 210 -6.20 -12.02 -5.12
N GLU A 211 -4.87 -12.15 -4.97
CA GLU A 211 -4.25 -12.38 -3.66
C GLU A 211 -4.55 -11.20 -2.71
N VAL A 212 -4.51 -9.95 -3.19
CA VAL A 212 -4.89 -8.76 -2.40
C VAL A 212 -6.32 -8.86 -1.88
N ILE A 213 -7.26 -9.21 -2.75
CA ILE A 213 -8.68 -9.35 -2.37
C ILE A 213 -8.86 -10.49 -1.37
N GLU A 214 -8.28 -11.66 -1.67
CA GLU A 214 -8.42 -12.86 -0.85
C GLU A 214 -7.85 -12.66 0.55
N PHE A 215 -6.64 -12.09 0.66
CA PHE A 215 -6.03 -11.78 1.96
C PHE A 215 -6.94 -10.90 2.81
N ALA A 216 -7.38 -9.77 2.25
CA ALA A 216 -8.22 -8.82 2.96
C ALA A 216 -9.55 -9.44 3.41
N LYS A 217 -10.19 -10.23 2.54
CA LYS A 217 -11.47 -10.90 2.84
C LYS A 217 -11.32 -12.00 3.90
N ASN A 218 -10.17 -12.65 3.95
CA ASN A 218 -9.85 -13.64 4.98
C ASN A 218 -9.36 -13.00 6.29
N GLY A 219 -9.36 -11.67 6.40
CA GLY A 219 -8.88 -10.96 7.59
C GLY A 219 -7.36 -11.04 7.78
N LYS A 220 -6.61 -11.47 6.75
CA LYS A 220 -5.16 -11.48 6.75
C LYS A 220 -4.63 -10.14 6.25
N LEU A 221 -3.48 -9.73 6.78
CA LEU A 221 -2.81 -8.50 6.39
C LEU A 221 -1.41 -8.79 5.84
N PHE A 222 -1.10 -8.18 4.72
CA PHE A 222 0.26 -8.07 4.21
C PHE A 222 1.10 -7.20 5.15
N PRO A 223 2.42 -7.42 5.21
CA PRO A 223 3.34 -6.47 5.84
C PRO A 223 3.11 -5.05 5.31
N ALA A 224 3.34 -4.05 6.14
CA ALA A 224 3.20 -2.65 5.72
C ALA A 224 4.03 -2.39 4.45
N LYS A 225 3.49 -1.61 3.50
CA LYS A 225 4.20 -1.27 2.25
C LYS A 225 4.59 -2.51 1.44
N THR A 226 3.70 -3.50 1.35
CA THR A 226 3.90 -4.64 0.45
C THR A 226 3.42 -4.31 -0.96
N THR A 227 2.28 -3.63 -1.08
CA THR A 227 1.64 -3.31 -2.35
C THR A 227 1.71 -1.82 -2.65
N LYS A 228 1.76 -1.49 -3.94
CA LYS A 228 1.70 -0.12 -4.45
C LYS A 228 0.71 -0.08 -5.60
N HIS A 229 -0.45 0.50 -5.34
CA HIS A 229 -1.49 0.68 -6.36
C HIS A 229 -1.26 1.95 -7.18
N ASN A 230 -0.95 1.78 -8.45
CA ASN A 230 -0.87 2.87 -9.42
C ASN A 230 -2.23 3.00 -10.12
N LEU A 231 -2.87 4.16 -9.94
CA LEU A 231 -4.15 4.49 -10.55
C LEU A 231 -3.95 5.60 -11.60
N PRO A 232 -4.77 5.64 -12.66
CA PRO A 232 -4.73 6.73 -13.65
C PRO A 232 -4.96 8.12 -13.07
N PHE A 233 -5.73 8.21 -11.99
CA PHE A 233 -5.85 9.42 -11.19
C PHE A 233 -6.25 9.11 -9.75
N ARG A 234 -6.05 10.10 -8.87
CA ARG A 234 -6.49 10.13 -7.48
C ARG A 234 -7.19 11.45 -7.19
N ILE A 235 -8.13 11.40 -6.27
CA ILE A 235 -8.85 12.58 -5.80
C ILE A 235 -8.13 13.12 -4.56
N LYS A 236 -7.77 14.40 -4.59
CA LYS A 236 -7.12 15.08 -3.47
C LYS A 236 -7.90 16.31 -3.02
N ASN A 237 -7.61 16.74 -1.80
CA ASN A 237 -8.10 17.99 -1.21
C ASN A 237 -9.63 18.07 -1.08
N ILE A 238 -10.30 16.95 -0.80
CA ILE A 238 -11.75 16.95 -0.51
C ILE A 238 -12.06 17.54 0.87
N ARG A 239 -11.07 17.52 1.78
CA ARG A 239 -11.15 18.10 3.14
C ARG A 239 -12.49 17.79 3.80
N THR A 240 -12.84 16.52 3.93
CA THR A 240 -14.12 16.08 4.50
C THR A 240 -14.16 16.35 6.00
N PRO A 241 -15.11 17.16 6.51
CA PRO A 241 -15.24 17.41 7.94
C PRO A 241 -15.57 16.13 8.68
N LEU A 242 -14.85 15.83 9.78
CA LEU A 242 -15.11 14.63 10.58
C LEU A 242 -16.53 14.58 11.16
N ILE A 243 -17.16 15.74 11.39
CA ILE A 243 -18.55 15.82 11.85
C ILE A 243 -19.56 15.21 10.86
N ILE A 244 -19.23 15.17 9.56
CA ILE A 244 -20.07 14.46 8.57
C ILE A 244 -19.92 12.95 8.75
N LEU A 245 -18.70 12.48 9.06
CA LEU A 245 -18.37 11.07 9.21
C LEU A 245 -18.89 10.46 10.52
N LEU A 246 -19.16 11.30 11.52
CA LEU A 246 -19.84 10.96 12.79
C LEU A 246 -21.36 10.78 12.66
N GLU A 247 -21.98 11.19 11.55
CA GLU A 247 -23.41 10.98 11.34
C GLU A 247 -23.70 9.49 11.22
N LYS A 248 -24.59 8.97 12.08
CA LYS A 248 -24.96 7.54 12.12
C LYS A 248 -25.84 7.15 10.94
N ASP A 249 -26.74 8.04 10.54
CA ASP A 249 -27.64 7.80 9.41
C ASP A 249 -26.88 7.97 8.10
N GLN A 250 -26.71 6.86 7.37
CA GLN A 250 -25.93 6.81 6.14
C GLN A 250 -26.48 7.76 5.05
N PHE A 251 -27.80 7.84 4.91
CA PHE A 251 -28.43 8.70 3.90
C PHE A 251 -28.14 10.18 4.18
N LYS A 252 -28.31 10.59 5.44
CA LYS A 252 -28.01 11.96 5.90
C LYS A 252 -26.53 12.28 5.81
N ALA A 253 -25.65 11.32 6.11
CA ALA A 253 -24.20 11.46 5.99
C ALA A 253 -23.79 11.70 4.52
N LYS A 254 -24.25 10.84 3.60
CA LYS A 254 -24.00 10.97 2.16
C LYS A 254 -24.53 12.29 1.62
N ARG A 255 -25.76 12.69 1.96
CA ARG A 255 -26.32 13.98 1.52
C ARG A 255 -25.49 15.18 1.99
N LYS A 256 -25.07 15.20 3.26
CA LYS A 256 -24.17 16.25 3.80
C LYS A 256 -22.83 16.25 3.07
N PHE A 257 -22.30 15.08 2.75
CA PHE A 257 -21.05 14.94 2.02
C PHE A 257 -21.13 15.49 0.59
N ILE A 258 -22.17 15.16 -0.16
CA ILE A 258 -22.38 15.72 -1.52
C ILE A 258 -22.56 17.24 -1.47
N GLN A 259 -23.34 17.75 -0.50
CA GLN A 259 -23.46 19.20 -0.29
C GLN A 259 -22.12 19.87 0.03
N TRP A 260 -21.25 19.20 0.80
CA TRP A 260 -19.92 19.69 1.10
C TRP A 260 -19.03 19.74 -0.15
N LEU A 261 -18.98 18.65 -0.93
CA LEU A 261 -18.20 18.58 -2.16
C LEU A 261 -18.67 19.62 -3.19
N ASN A 262 -19.98 19.83 -3.32
CA ASN A 262 -20.56 20.80 -4.25
C ASN A 262 -20.10 22.24 -3.97
N LYS A 263 -19.90 22.60 -2.70
CA LYS A 263 -19.36 23.91 -2.31
C LYS A 263 -17.87 24.08 -2.60
N ARG A 264 -17.15 22.98 -2.87
CA ARG A 264 -15.69 22.95 -2.99
C ARG A 264 -15.19 22.33 -4.29
N LYS A 265 -16.05 22.18 -5.31
CA LYS A 265 -15.69 21.54 -6.60
C LYS A 265 -14.40 22.08 -7.21
N MET A 266 -14.15 23.39 -7.08
CA MET A 266 -12.95 24.04 -7.61
C MET A 266 -11.66 23.70 -6.83
N ASP A 267 -11.79 23.25 -5.58
CA ASP A 267 -10.67 22.88 -4.71
C ASP A 267 -10.23 21.42 -4.91
N ILE A 268 -11.11 20.59 -5.49
CA ILE A 268 -10.86 19.16 -5.71
C ILE A 268 -9.86 19.01 -6.85
N LYS A 269 -8.75 18.35 -6.56
CA LYS A 269 -7.69 18.09 -7.53
C LYS A 269 -7.74 16.64 -7.97
N ILE A 270 -7.68 16.44 -9.28
CA ILE A 270 -7.41 15.15 -9.91
C ILE A 270 -5.90 15.13 -10.18
N ALA A 271 -5.19 14.19 -9.56
CA ALA A 271 -3.74 14.06 -9.60
C ALA A 271 -3.31 12.67 -10.05
#